data_AF-A0A0H3J655-F1
#
_entry.id   AF-A0A0H3J655-F1
#
_cell.length_a   1.000
_cell.length_b   1.000
_cell.length_c   1.000
_cell.angle_alpha   90.00
_cell.angle_beta   90.00
_cell.angle_gamma   90.00
#
_symmetry.space_group_name_H-M   'P 1'
#
loop_
_entity.id
_entity.type
_entity.pdbx_description
1 polymer ?
#
loop_
_entity_poly.entity_id
_entity_poly.type
_entity_poly.pdbx_seq_one_letter_code
_entity_poly.pdbx_strand_id
1 'polypeptide(L)' 'MDNIQFTKEYISDRIKEIGVDEFKQVCMDFTNICSKSELLEASRQIGVTVKKGQGKGVYWIMKE' A
#
# COMPACT_ATOMS: atom_id res chain seq x y z
N MET A 1 -5.30 -15.98 9.54
CA MET A 1 -5.76 -14.76 8.85
C MET A 1 -4.84 -14.58 7.65
N ASP A 2 -5.41 -14.31 6.50
CA ASP A 2 -4.64 -14.15 5.26
C ASP A 2 -3.97 -12.77 5.26
N ASN A 3 -2.63 -12.73 5.30
CA ASN A 3 -1.88 -11.47 5.38
C ASN A 3 -2.11 -10.55 4.18
N ILE A 4 -2.47 -11.11 3.01
CA ILE A 4 -2.78 -10.32 1.81
C ILE A 4 -4.11 -9.60 2.01
N GLN A 5 -5.11 -10.26 2.59
CA GLN A 5 -6.38 -9.61 2.95
C GLN A 5 -6.16 -8.43 3.90
N PHE A 6 -5.38 -8.64 4.96
CA PHE A 6 -5.01 -7.56 5.90
C PHE A 6 -4.30 -6.40 5.21
N THR A 7 -3.37 -6.69 4.29
CA THR A 7 -2.63 -5.67 3.53
C THR A 7 -3.56 -4.84 2.63
N LYS A 8 -4.55 -5.48 1.99
CA LYS A 8 -5.56 -4.80 1.15
C LYS A 8 -6.43 -3.86 1.97
N GLU A 9 -6.87 -4.30 3.14
CA GLU A 9 -7.67 -3.49 4.07
C GLU A 9 -6.85 -2.31 4.58
N TYR A 10 -5.61 -2.55 5.02
CA TYR A 10 -4.70 -1.50 5.48
C TYR A 10 -4.47 -0.40 4.42
N ILE A 11 -4.21 -0.78 3.17
CA ILE A 11 -4.08 0.16 2.05
C ILE A 11 -5.37 0.97 1.86
N SER A 12 -6.52 0.29 1.87
CA SER A 12 -7.83 0.92 1.64
C SER A 12 -8.20 1.88 2.75
N ASP A 13 -7.99 1.51 4.01
CA ASP A 13 -8.25 2.35 5.17
C ASP A 13 -7.30 3.54 5.20
N ARG A 14 -6.01 3.36 4.91
CA ARG A 14 -5.08 4.50 4.85
C ARG A 14 -5.40 5.50 3.76
N ILE A 15 -5.80 5.03 2.58
CA ILE A 15 -6.27 5.90 1.50
C ILE A 15 -7.51 6.70 1.95
N LYS A 16 -8.42 6.10 2.73
CA LYS A 16 -9.61 6.79 3.25
C LYS A 16 -9.30 7.76 4.39
N GLU A 17 -8.40 7.39 5.30
CA GLU A 17 -8.04 8.21 6.47
C GLU A 17 -7.22 9.45 6.08
N ILE A 18 -6.15 9.25 5.30
CA ILE A 18 -5.18 10.30 5.01
C ILE A 18 -5.54 11.02 3.71
N GLY A 19 -6.34 10.37 2.86
CA GLY A 19 -6.56 10.80 1.49
C GLY A 19 -5.36 10.46 0.60
N VAL A 20 -5.45 10.91 -0.65
CA VAL A 20 -4.35 10.89 -1.61
C VAL A 20 -3.88 12.32 -1.85
N ASP A 21 -2.62 12.49 -2.22
CA ASP A 21 -2.08 13.80 -2.60
C ASP A 21 -2.61 14.27 -3.98
N GLU A 22 -2.10 15.41 -4.45
CA GLU A 22 -2.42 16.00 -5.76
C GLU A 22 -2.12 15.08 -6.95
N PHE A 23 -1.28 14.05 -6.77
CA PHE A 23 -0.91 13.05 -7.76
C PHE A 23 -1.66 11.72 -7.59
N LYS A 24 -2.70 11.68 -6.75
CA LYS A 24 -3.47 10.46 -6.42
C LYS A 24 -2.61 9.33 -5.84
N GLN A 25 -1.53 9.69 -5.15
CA GLN A 25 -0.66 8.75 -4.47
C GLN A 25 -0.70 8.98 -2.96
N VAL A 26 -0.27 7.96 -2.22
CA VAL A 26 -0.14 8.02 -0.77
C VAL A 26 1.12 7.27 -0.35
N CYS A 27 1.88 7.87 0.56
CA CYS A 27 3.08 7.27 1.12
C CYS A 27 2.71 6.49 2.37
N MET A 28 3.02 5.21 2.42
CA MET A 28 2.72 4.35 3.55
C MET A 28 3.94 3.55 3.98
N ASP A 29 4.07 3.34 5.29
CA ASP A 29 5.03 2.44 5.88
C ASP A 29 4.39 1.05 6.05
N PHE A 30 5.05 0.03 5.49
CA PHE A 30 4.68 -1.38 5.56
C PHE A 30 5.66 -2.21 6.41
N THR A 31 6.58 -1.54 7.12
CA THR A 31 7.49 -2.19 8.06
C THR A 31 6.68 -2.92 9.12
N ASN A 32 6.89 -4.22 9.26
CA ASN A 32 6.15 -5.13 10.14
C ASN A 32 4.65 -5.29 9.81
N ILE A 33 4.16 -4.74 8.69
CA ILE A 33 2.79 -4.95 8.21
C ILE A 33 2.74 -6.16 7.28
N CYS A 34 3.59 -6.17 6.26
CA CYS A 34 3.64 -7.22 5.27
C CYS A 34 5.02 -7.31 4.61
N SER A 35 5.29 -8.45 3.99
CA SER A 35 6.45 -8.66 3.13
C SER A 35 6.25 -7.98 1.78
N LYS A 36 7.35 -7.69 1.07
CA LYS A 36 7.29 -7.13 -0.29
C LYS A 36 6.43 -7.98 -1.25
N SER A 37 6.50 -9.31 -1.13
CA SER A 37 5.71 -10.22 -1.98
C SER A 37 4.20 -10.10 -1.72
N GLU A 38 3.81 -10.02 -0.45
CA GLU A 38 2.42 -9.85 -0.03
C GLU A 38 1.89 -8.48 -0.48
N LEU A 39 2.70 -7.42 -0.35
CA LEU A 39 2.36 -6.09 -0.84
C LEU A 39 2.11 -6.08 -2.35
N LEU A 40 3.00 -6.70 -3.13
CA LEU A 40 2.88 -6.77 -4.59
C LEU A 40 1.65 -7.58 -5.03
N GLU A 41 1.33 -8.65 -4.31
CA GLU A 41 0.16 -9.46 -4.60
C GLU A 41 -1.14 -8.71 -4.22
N ALA A 42 -1.16 -8.10 -3.03
CA ALA A 42 -2.28 -7.26 -2.58
C ALA A 42 -2.53 -6.12 -3.57
N SER A 43 -1.48 -5.40 -3.97
CA SER A 43 -1.58 -4.27 -4.88
C SER A 43 -2.09 -4.69 -6.26
N ARG A 44 -1.66 -5.85 -6.76
CA ARG A 44 -2.14 -6.43 -8.02
C ARG A 44 -3.62 -6.81 -7.94
N GLN A 45 -4.08 -7.36 -6.82
CA GLN A 45 -5.49 -7.73 -6.64
C GLN A 45 -6.42 -6.52 -6.56
N ILE A 46 -5.96 -5.41 -5.96
CA ILE A 46 -6.77 -4.18 -5.81
C ILE A 46 -6.55 -3.16 -6.93
N GLY A 47 -5.70 -3.48 -7.91
CA GLY A 47 -5.45 -2.62 -9.07
C GLY A 47 -4.74 -1.31 -8.73
N VAL A 48 -3.79 -1.33 -7.80
CA VAL A 48 -2.96 -0.17 -7.46
C VAL A 48 -1.49 -0.43 -7.78
N THR A 49 -0.78 0.63 -8.13
CA THR A 49 0.66 0.56 -8.37
C THR A 49 1.42 0.86 -7.08
N VAL A 50 2.38 0.00 -6.73
CA VAL A 50 3.31 0.23 -5.62
C VAL A 50 4.68 0.67 -6.16
N LYS A 51 5.25 1.75 -5.59
CA LYS A 51 6.63 2.18 -5.83
C LYS A 51 7.38 2.29 -4.51
N LYS A 52 8.69 2.08 -4.53
CA LYS A 52 9.51 2.19 -3.31
C LYS A 52 9.66 3.66 -2.91
N GLY A 53 9.41 3.99 -1.65
CA GLY A 53 9.57 5.33 -1.09
C GLY A 53 10.96 5.59 -0.52
N GLN A 54 11.16 6.80 0.00
CA GLN A 54 12.37 7.19 0.74
C GLN A 54 12.30 6.65 2.18
N GLY A 55 12.42 5.33 2.33
CA GLY A 55 12.43 4.68 3.65
C GLY A 55 12.51 3.16 3.54
N LYS A 56 13.08 2.51 4.55
CA LYS A 56 13.05 1.04 4.62
C LYS A 56 11.62 0.61 4.96
N GLY A 57 10.99 -0.16 4.07
CA GLY A 57 9.59 -0.58 4.24
C GLY A 57 8.55 0.47 3.82
N VAL A 58 8.98 1.63 3.31
CA VAL A 58 8.07 2.68 2.84
C VAL A 58 7.78 2.51 1.35
N TYR A 59 6.51 2.60 0.98
CA TYR A 59 6.03 2.48 -0.40
C TYR A 59 4.99 3.55 -0.72
N TRP A 60 5.08 4.06 -1.95
CA TRP A 60 4.07 4.89 -2.59
C TRP A 60 3.03 4.01 -3.24
N ILE A 61 1.77 4.19 -2.86
CA ILE A 61 0.62 3.53 -3.48
C ILE A 61 -0.08 4.55 -4.37
N MET A 62 -0.20 4.24 -5.67
CA MET A 62 -0.90 5.07 -6.66
C MET A 62 -2.13 4.32 -7.14
N LYS A 63 -3.27 5.01 -7.15
CA LYS A 63 -4.49 4.49 -7.75
C LYS A 63 -4.55 4.91 -9.22
N GLU A 64 -4.59 3.94 -10.12
CA GLU A 64 -4.77 4.16 -11.56
C GLU A 64 -6.16 4.73 -11.87
#